data_AF-A0A9W9YC18-F1
#
_entry.id   AF-A0A9W9YC18-F1
#
_cell.length_a   1.000
_cell.length_b   1.000
_cell.length_c   1.000
_cell.angle_alpha   90.00
_cell.angle_beta   90.00
_cell.angle_gamma   90.00
#
_symmetry.space_group_name_H-M   'P 1'
#
loop_
_entity.id
_entity.type
_entity.pdbx_description
1 polymer ?
#
loop_
_entity_poly.entity_id
_entity_poly.type
_entity_poly.pdbx_seq_one_letter_code
_entity_poly.pdbx_strand_id
1 'polypeptide(L)'
;MLMCLLSTLLFFLRLEADNQLYVSYKLIGKNRIAVPTHYFKVILGETKNNQLEMQSYILPNQAINEKTPLHMFQVPVETIERASGLIFFDTVPRHAIKQIWPTIPPSADKKMKKRKFKQNQLGVV
;
A
#
# COMPACT_ATOMS: atom_id res chain seq x y z
N MET A 1 6.38 22.08 11.01
CA MET A 1 5.53 21.09 10.32
C MET A 1 6.47 20.07 9.70
N LEU A 2 6.81 19.04 10.46
CA LEU A 2 7.71 17.98 10.02
C LEU A 2 6.91 16.99 9.15
N MET A 3 7.42 16.69 7.96
CA MET A 3 6.83 15.67 7.08
C MET A 3 7.94 14.72 6.64
N CYS A 4 7.86 13.46 7.06
CA CYS A 4 8.75 12.40 6.65
C CYS A 4 8.04 11.54 5.59
N LEU A 5 8.70 11.35 4.44
CA LEU A 5 8.21 10.50 3.35
C LEU A 5 9.21 9.38 3.11
N LEU A 6 8.77 8.14 3.27
CA LEU A 6 9.52 6.93 2.93
C LEU A 6 8.90 6.33 1.67
N SER A 7 9.68 6.24 0.59
CA SER A 7 9.26 5.66 -0.69
C SER A 7 10.20 4.52 -1.06
N THR A 8 9.69 3.30 -1.20
CA THR A 8 10.52 2.16 -1.59
C THR A 8 9.78 1.17 -2.50
N LEU A 9 10.51 0.15 -2.95
CA LEU A 9 10.06 -0.89 -3.88
C LEU A 9 9.45 -2.07 -3.12
N LEU A 10 8.43 -2.71 -3.69
CA LEU A 10 7.78 -3.87 -3.10
C LEU A 10 7.57 -5.00 -4.13
N PHE A 11 7.84 -6.21 -3.68
CA PHE A 11 7.63 -7.44 -4.45
C PHE A 11 6.59 -8.30 -3.73
N PHE A 12 5.42 -8.47 -4.36
CA PHE A 12 4.30 -9.19 -3.75
C PHE A 12 4.36 -10.68 -4.07
N LEU A 13 3.97 -11.51 -3.11
CA LEU A 13 3.80 -12.95 -3.29
C LEU A 13 2.53 -13.22 -4.10
N ARG A 14 2.63 -14.11 -5.09
CA ARG A 14 1.51 -14.55 -5.91
C ARG A 14 1.33 -16.05 -5.76
N LEU A 15 0.10 -16.47 -5.48
CA LEU A 15 -0.27 -17.88 -5.50
C LEU A 15 -0.39 -18.34 -6.95
N GLU A 16 0.31 -19.42 -7.29
CA GLU A 16 0.22 -20.06 -8.61
C GLU A 16 -0.63 -21.35 -8.57
N ALA A 17 -0.86 -21.94 -9.74
CA ALA A 17 -1.77 -23.09 -9.90
C ALA A 17 -1.31 -24.37 -9.16
N ASP A 18 -0.04 -24.41 -8.76
CA ASP A 18 0.54 -25.46 -7.93
C ASP A 18 0.30 -25.25 -6.43
N ASN A 19 -0.49 -24.23 -6.05
CA ASN A 19 -0.79 -23.84 -4.68
C ASN A 19 0.46 -23.43 -3.87
N GLN A 20 1.50 -22.94 -4.56
CA GLN A 20 2.70 -22.38 -3.95
C GLN A 20 2.80 -20.87 -4.19
N LEU A 21 3.46 -20.18 -3.26
CA LEU A 21 3.65 -18.73 -3.30
C LEU A 21 4.98 -18.40 -3.98
N TYR A 22 4.91 -17.61 -5.04
CA TYR A 22 6.08 -17.15 -5.79
C TYR A 22 6.20 -15.64 -5.81
N VAL A 23 7.43 -15.15 -5.90
CA VAL A 23 7.72 -13.75 -6.20
C VAL A 23 8.22 -13.66 -7.63
N SER A 24 7.34 -13.25 -8.55
CA SER A 24 7.64 -13.16 -9.98
C SER A 24 7.76 -11.70 -10.41
N TYR A 25 8.91 -11.32 -10.97
CA TYR A 25 9.16 -9.96 -11.45
C TYR A 25 10.04 -9.94 -12.70
N LYS A 26 9.87 -8.90 -13.50
CA LYS A 26 10.59 -8.73 -14.76
C LYS A 26 12.02 -8.26 -14.49
N LEU A 27 12.97 -8.77 -15.28
CA LEU A 27 14.33 -8.25 -15.37
C LEU A 27 14.51 -7.50 -16.69
N ILE A 28 15.23 -6.38 -16.69
CA ILE A 28 15.50 -5.57 -17.89
C ILE A 28 16.99 -5.50 -18.18
N GLY A 29 17.33 -5.64 -19.46
CA GLY A 29 18.66 -5.41 -20.01
C GLY A 29 19.68 -6.49 -19.66
N LYS A 30 20.92 -6.31 -20.15
CA LYS A 30 22.04 -7.24 -19.90
C LYS A 30 22.42 -7.32 -18.42
N ASN A 31 22.21 -6.23 -17.68
CA ASN A 31 22.54 -6.13 -16.26
C ASN A 31 21.45 -6.71 -15.34
N ARG A 32 20.38 -7.29 -15.90
CA ARG A 32 19.31 -7.96 -15.13
C ARG A 32 18.71 -7.06 -14.05
N ILE A 33 18.37 -5.83 -14.42
CA ILE A 33 17.81 -4.85 -13.48
C ILE A 33 16.39 -5.30 -13.10
N ALA A 34 16.14 -5.45 -11.80
CA ALA A 34 14.85 -5.87 -11.27
C ALA A 34 13.80 -4.77 -11.41
N VAL A 35 12.64 -5.12 -11.96
CA VAL A 35 11.47 -4.25 -12.08
C VAL A 35 10.52 -4.54 -10.93
N PRO A 36 10.26 -3.58 -10.03
CA PRO A 36 9.32 -3.74 -8.92
C PRO A 36 7.90 -4.02 -9.40
N THR A 37 7.16 -4.82 -8.62
CA THR A 37 5.73 -5.07 -8.89
C THR A 37 4.87 -3.91 -8.40
N HIS A 38 5.22 -3.37 -7.23
CA HIS A 38 4.52 -2.29 -6.55
C HIS A 38 5.53 -1.33 -5.93
N TYR A 39 5.06 -0.14 -5.61
CA TYR A 39 5.74 0.84 -4.78
C TYR A 39 4.89 1.07 -3.55
N PHE A 40 5.52 1.35 -2.43
CA PHE A 40 4.79 1.89 -1.29
C PHE A 40 5.31 3.25 -0.88
N LYS A 41 4.43 4.03 -0.28
CA LYS A 41 4.75 5.30 0.35
C LYS A 41 4.17 5.33 1.75
N VAL A 42 5.02 5.53 2.74
CA VAL A 42 4.58 5.81 4.12
C VAL A 42 4.92 7.26 4.43
N ILE A 43 3.92 8.00 4.87
CA ILE A 43 3.99 9.43 5.16
C ILE A 43 3.66 9.60 6.63
N LEU A 44 4.56 10.26 7.36
CA LEU A 44 4.32 10.71 8.72
C LEU A 44 4.39 12.24 8.74
N GLY A 45 3.32 12.88 9.14
CA GLY A 45 3.21 14.32 9.26
C GLY A 45 2.90 14.74 10.69
N GLU A 46 3.43 15.88 11.11
CA GLU A 46 3.06 16.53 12.37
C GLU A 46 2.14 17.72 12.07
N THR A 47 0.94 17.71 12.66
CA THR A 47 -0.01 18.83 12.57
C THR A 47 0.35 19.97 13.51
N LYS A 48 -0.26 21.14 13.30
CA LYS A 48 -0.07 22.33 14.17
C LYS A 48 -0.48 22.08 15.63
N ASN A 49 -1.27 21.04 15.90
CA ASN A 49 -1.70 20.66 17.23
C ASN A 49 -0.74 19.63 17.88
N ASN A 50 0.47 19.45 17.34
CA ASN A 50 1.44 18.42 17.72
C ASN A 50 0.87 16.99 17.66
N GLN A 51 -0.14 16.74 16.82
CA GLN A 51 -0.63 15.39 16.57
C GLN A 51 0.11 14.79 15.37
N LEU A 52 0.63 13.57 15.56
CA LEU A 52 1.27 12.80 14.51
C LEU A 52 0.21 12.08 13.69
N GLU A 53 0.25 12.29 12.39
CA GLU A 53 -0.68 11.71 11.43
C GLU A 53 0.08 10.84 10.44
N MET A 54 -0.42 9.62 10.21
CA MET A 54 0.20 8.68 9.30
C MET A 54 -0.74 8.29 8.17
N GLN A 55 -0.17 8.21 6.97
CA GLN A 55 -0.82 7.70 5.77
C GLN A 55 0.11 6.73 5.06
N SER A 56 -0.45 5.66 4.52
CA SER A 56 0.34 4.66 3.83
C SER A 56 -0.36 4.14 2.58
N TYR A 57 0.39 4.02 1.49
CA TYR A 57 -0.13 3.74 0.16
C TYR A 57 0.68 2.64 -0.51
N ILE A 58 0.01 1.76 -1.26
CA ILE A 58 0.63 0.80 -2.19
C ILE A 58 0.12 1.08 -3.59
N LEU A 59 1.02 1.33 -4.53
CA LEU A 59 0.71 1.61 -5.93
C LEU A 59 1.29 0.51 -6.83
N PRO A 60 0.54 -0.01 -7.81
CA PRO A 60 1.08 -0.93 -8.80
C PRO A 60 2.05 -0.21 -9.74
N ASN A 61 3.09 -0.90 -10.18
CA ASN A 61 4.01 -0.40 -11.22
C ASN A 61 3.38 -0.54 -12.62
N GLN A 62 2.20 0.04 -12.80
CA GLN A 62 1.41 0.01 -14.03
C GLN A 62 0.73 1.36 -14.23
N ALA A 63 0.24 1.62 -15.44
CA ALA A 63 -0.48 2.84 -15.73
C ALA A 63 -1.76 2.93 -14.86
N ILE A 64 -1.87 3.99 -14.08
CA ILE A 64 -3.05 4.29 -13.26
C ILE A 64 -3.87 5.35 -13.99
N ASN A 65 -5.18 5.12 -14.10
CA ASN A 65 -6.10 6.12 -14.67
C ASN A 65 -6.18 7.33 -13.73
N GLU A 66 -6.05 8.54 -14.28
CA GLU A 66 -6.16 9.81 -13.54
C GLU A 66 -7.50 9.96 -12.80
N LYS A 67 -8.56 9.29 -13.30
CA LYS A 67 -9.89 9.27 -12.65
C LYS A 67 -9.93 8.40 -11.38
N THR A 68 -8.90 7.60 -11.13
CA THR A 68 -8.81 6.75 -9.94
C THR A 68 -8.30 7.57 -8.76
N PRO A 69 -9.13 7.88 -7.75
CA PRO A 69 -8.67 8.63 -6.59
C PRO A 69 -7.63 7.87 -5.77
N LEU A 70 -6.67 8.62 -5.21
CA LEU A 70 -5.54 8.11 -4.42
C LEU A 70 -5.96 7.27 -3.22
N HIS A 71 -7.11 7.58 -2.61
CA HIS A 71 -7.61 6.89 -1.43
C HIS A 71 -7.86 5.39 -1.64
N MET A 72 -8.04 4.94 -2.89
CA MET A 72 -8.21 3.52 -3.20
C MET A 72 -6.91 2.71 -3.03
N PHE A 73 -5.76 3.37 -3.06
CA PHE A 73 -4.45 2.75 -2.86
C PHE A 73 -3.99 2.77 -1.40
N GLN A 74 -4.83 3.32 -0.52
CA GLN A 74 -4.50 3.43 0.88
C GLN A 74 -4.64 2.08 1.59
N VAL A 75 -3.60 1.71 2.32
CA VAL A 75 -3.53 0.45 3.05
C VAL A 75 -3.13 0.70 4.50
N PRO A 76 -3.31 -0.28 5.40
CA PRO A 76 -2.71 -0.23 6.71
C PRO A 76 -1.18 -0.30 6.63
N VAL A 77 -0.48 0.42 7.52
CA VAL A 77 0.99 0.37 7.57
C VAL A 77 1.48 -1.03 7.91
N GLU A 78 0.72 -1.77 8.72
CA GLU A 78 1.01 -3.15 9.12
C GLU A 78 1.04 -4.12 7.93
N THR A 79 0.30 -3.81 6.86
CA THR A 79 0.33 -4.60 5.63
C THR A 79 1.65 -4.37 4.89
N ILE A 80 2.14 -3.13 4.87
CA ILE A 80 3.42 -2.79 4.26
C ILE A 80 4.57 -3.36 5.08
N GLU A 81 4.52 -3.27 6.42
CA GLU A 81 5.55 -3.84 7.30
C GLU A 81 5.67 -5.35 7.08
N ARG A 82 4.55 -6.08 7.05
CA ARG A 82 4.54 -7.52 6.77
C ARG A 82 5.06 -7.88 5.38
N ALA A 83 4.72 -7.09 4.37
CA ALA A 83 5.14 -7.37 2.99
C ALA A 83 6.59 -6.98 2.70
N SER A 84 7.10 -5.92 3.36
CA SER A 84 8.45 -5.41 3.14
C SER A 84 9.49 -5.96 4.11
N GLY A 85 9.07 -6.53 5.24
CA GLY A 85 9.95 -6.93 6.33
C GLY A 85 10.60 -5.74 7.06
N LEU A 86 10.07 -4.52 6.87
CA LEU A 86 10.54 -3.30 7.51
C LEU A 86 9.63 -2.95 8.68
N ILE A 87 10.19 -2.28 9.68
CA ILE A 87 9.45 -1.66 10.78
C ILE A 87 9.53 -0.15 10.58
N PHE A 88 8.38 0.52 10.46
CA PHE A 88 8.36 1.97 10.26
C PHE A 88 8.14 2.69 11.59
N PHE A 89 8.94 3.73 11.83
CA PHE A 89 8.80 4.64 12.97
C PHE A 89 8.80 3.94 14.35
N ASP A 90 9.70 2.98 14.56
CA ASP A 90 9.83 2.24 15.83
C ASP A 90 10.07 3.15 17.05
N THR A 91 10.71 4.30 16.83
CA THR A 91 10.95 5.31 17.89
C THR A 91 9.70 6.07 18.31
N VAL A 92 8.61 6.02 17.53
CA VAL A 92 7.37 6.73 17.80
C VAL A 92 6.33 5.74 18.34
N PRO A 93 5.75 5.99 19.53
CA PRO A 93 4.72 5.11 20.06
C PRO A 93 3.51 5.04 19.12
N ARG A 94 3.09 3.83 18.73
CA ARG A 94 1.95 3.62 17.81
C ARG A 94 0.64 4.27 18.29
N HIS A 95 0.44 4.37 19.61
CA HIS A 95 -0.76 5.01 20.17
C HIS A 95 -0.77 6.53 19.97
N ALA A 96 0.38 7.17 19.76
CA ALA A 96 0.48 8.59 19.50
C ALA A 96 0.26 8.94 18.01
N ILE A 97 0.27 7.92 17.14
CA ILE A 97 0.09 8.07 15.71
C ILE A 97 -1.39 7.90 15.37
N LYS A 98 -2.00 8.93 14.81
CA LYS A 98 -3.34 8.87 14.25
C LYS A 98 -3.26 8.44 12.79
N GLN A 99 -3.76 7.24 12.49
CA GLN A 99 -3.89 6.80 11.11
C GLN A 99 -5.11 7.47 10.46
N ILE A 100 -4.85 8.28 9.43
CA ILE A 100 -5.94 8.94 8.70
C ILE A 100 -6.50 7.95 7.70
N TRP A 101 -7.80 7.74 7.71
CA TRP A 101 -8.51 6.99 6.68
C TRP A 101 -9.40 7.92 5.86
N PRO A 102 -9.61 7.63 4.57
CA PRO A 102 -10.51 8.42 3.77
C PRO A 102 -11.93 8.14 4.27
N THR A 103 -12.65 9.17 4.71
CA THR A 103 -14.06 9.05 5.04
C THR A 103 -14.83 8.74 3.76
N ILE A 104 -15.22 7.48 3.57
CA ILE A 104 -15.98 7.06 2.40
C ILE A 104 -17.38 7.68 2.54
N PRO A 105 -17.84 8.52 1.59
CA PRO A 105 -19.22 9.00 1.63
C PRO A 105 -20.18 7.80 1.49
N PRO A 106 -21.30 7.75 2.25
CA PRO A 106 -22.18 6.59 2.34
C PRO A 106 -22.72 6.07 0.99
N SER A 107 -22.72 6.89 -0.05
CA SER A 107 -23.15 6.56 -1.41
C SER A 107 -22.15 5.70 -2.20
N ALA A 108 -20.86 5.76 -1.88
CA ALA A 108 -19.80 5.01 -2.58
C ALA A 108 -19.62 3.57 -2.06
N ASP A 109 -20.02 3.31 -0.81
CA ASP A 109 -19.84 2.01 -0.14
C ASP A 109 -20.56 0.86 -0.82
N LYS A 110 -21.75 1.10 -1.40
CA LYS A 110 -22.53 0.06 -2.09
C LYS A 110 -21.85 -0.47 -3.35
N LYS A 111 -21.09 0.38 -4.08
CA LYS A 111 -20.30 -0.04 -5.25
C LYS A 111 -18.98 -0.69 -4.83
N MET A 112 -18.36 -0.20 -3.75
CA MET A 112 -17.07 -0.71 -3.26
C MET A 112 -17.20 -2.11 -2.63
N LYS A 113 -18.30 -2.40 -1.91
CA LYS A 113 -18.60 -3.76 -1.39
C LYS A 113 -18.77 -4.79 -2.52
N LYS A 114 -19.47 -4.43 -3.62
CA LYS A 114 -19.60 -5.31 -4.80
C LYS A 114 -18.27 -5.56 -5.52
N ARG A 115 -17.36 -4.57 -5.53
CA ARG A 115 -16.02 -4.71 -6.13
C ARG A 115 -15.06 -5.50 -5.25
N LYS A 116 -15.03 -5.27 -3.93
CA LYS A 116 -14.24 -6.10 -2.99
C LYS A 116 -14.67 -7.57 -3.01
N PHE A 117 -15.97 -7.86 -3.17
CA PHE A 117 -16.45 -9.23 -3.29
C PHE A 117 -16.01 -9.91 -4.61
N LYS A 118 -15.98 -9.17 -5.74
CA LYS A 118 -15.44 -9.69 -7.01
C LYS A 118 -13.92 -9.83 -7.02
N GLN A 119 -13.20 -8.96 -6.31
CA GLN A 119 -11.74 -8.98 -6.30
C GLN A 119 -11.18 -10.02 -5.32
N ASN A 120 -11.89 -10.32 -4.22
CA ASN A 120 -11.59 -11.49 -3.39
C ASN A 120 -11.91 -12.83 -4.08
N GLN A 121 -12.71 -12.85 -5.15
CA GLN A 121 -12.92 -14.04 -5.99
C GLN A 121 -11.92 -14.18 -7.14
N LEU A 122 -11.02 -13.20 -7.34
CA LEU A 122 -9.97 -13.24 -8.37
C LEU A 122 -8.55 -13.22 -7.77
N GLY A 123 -8.42 -13.39 -6.45
CA GLY A 123 -7.13 -13.39 -5.75
C GLY A 123 -7.10 -14.26 -4.49
N VAL A 124 -8.07 -15.16 -4.32
CA VAL A 124 -8.03 -16.27 -3.35
C VAL A 124 -8.66 -17.49 -4.03
N VAL A 125 -7.88 -18.13 -4.88
CA VAL A 125 -7.84 -19.59 -5.09
C VAL A 125 -6.38 -19.93 -5.22
#